data_AF-A0AAW0C3W1-F1
#
_entry.id   AF-A0AAW0C3W1-F1
#
_cell.length_a   1.000
_cell.length_b   1.000
_cell.length_c   1.000
_cell.angle_alpha   90.00
_cell.angle_beta   90.00
_cell.angle_gamma   90.00
#
_symmetry.space_group_name_H-M   'P 1'
#
loop_
_entity.id
_entity.type
_entity.pdbx_description
1 polymer ?
#
loop_
_entity_poly.entity_id
_entity_poly.type
_entity_poly.pdbx_seq_one_letter_code
_entity_poly.pdbx_strand_id
1 'polypeptide(L)'
;MNSLEELNRDIERYFESQFSFLRTKYRNTLRYEGPCWPEERVINELVRRADGQIVFAATVIRYIDTRDELPQERLATVHRVLVEDGAEESPYSALDMLYCQILSTCRKWEKVQPILRLLVTPYSFPDIDYTDHRGTGVLWRSLAMLARLLNLRVEQVRVVLERLHSVLLIPDGDEDMDVTIVHGSFTEFLIDSVRSGHYHTPKMSQSEYCDCLATFSLRMLYDFTQCYPPSYHAPQSFTEALSKWDHKISETDACLIRTALEGWVLCRAVDCPSADLLEALSTFDPFPVMALIIVFDPCLRNIFHCNFSRLYQWANSTGDLRAYGFARRLELFLPEFRVAFRPRTSANAVFWQSLDIEMDVWHHEVTLCGGYDWELLSQISLLPRQYTIAKDVLILPPESSDSSMMVPKDWVVVPLTESNANIANRLCEPFTYFKTTTALLVEGLLVDDIKYGTCNSISEGWIEKTDRRTPGTRVFASGRNSDPTSSRLHTSADNAMETS
;
A
#
# COMPACT_ATOMS: atom_id res chain seq x y z
N MET A 1 -1.47 8.01 -45.92
CA MET A 1 -2.50 8.96 -45.47
C MET A 1 -3.79 8.52 -46.13
N ASN A 2 -4.75 7.98 -45.36
CA ASN A 2 -6.09 7.75 -45.90
C ASN A 2 -6.69 9.12 -46.25
N SER A 3 -7.41 9.21 -47.37
CA SER A 3 -8.09 10.46 -47.71
C SER A 3 -9.21 10.73 -46.70
N LEU A 4 -9.55 12.00 -46.46
CA LEU A 4 -10.67 12.37 -45.58
C LEU A 4 -11.98 11.70 -46.03
N GLU A 5 -12.15 11.52 -47.34
CA GLU A 5 -13.28 10.79 -47.91
C GLU A 5 -13.31 9.31 -47.53
N GLU A 6 -12.15 8.64 -47.48
CA GLU A 6 -12.06 7.25 -47.02
C GLU A 6 -12.43 7.15 -45.53
N LEU A 7 -11.90 8.05 -44.70
CA LEU A 7 -12.23 8.10 -43.27
C LEU A 7 -13.72 8.35 -43.05
N ASN A 8 -14.33 9.27 -43.80
CA ASN A 8 -15.76 9.55 -43.69
C ASN A 8 -16.62 8.36 -44.11
N ARG A 9 -16.23 7.63 -45.17
CA ARG A 9 -16.91 6.38 -45.56
C ARG A 9 -16.80 5.29 -44.49
N ASP A 10 -15.66 5.18 -43.82
CA ASP A 10 -15.49 4.22 -42.73
C ASP A 10 -16.33 4.61 -41.50
N ILE A 11 -16.43 5.90 -41.19
CA ILE A 11 -17.27 6.43 -40.12
C ILE A 11 -18.76 6.23 -40.43
N GLU A 12 -19.18 6.46 -41.68
CA GLU A 12 -20.55 6.22 -42.15
C GLU A 12 -20.94 4.75 -41.94
N ARG A 13 -20.12 3.80 -42.43
CA ARG A 13 -20.33 2.36 -42.22
C ARG A 13 -20.35 1.98 -40.74
N TYR A 14 -19.49 2.61 -39.93
CA TYR A 14 -19.50 2.41 -38.49
C TYR A 14 -20.82 2.85 -37.87
N PHE A 15 -21.32 4.06 -38.19
CA PHE A 15 -22.60 4.54 -37.70
C PHE A 15 -23.76 3.66 -38.15
N GLU A 16 -23.86 3.30 -39.43
CA GLU A 16 -24.92 2.41 -39.94
C GLU A 16 -24.97 1.09 -39.16
N SER A 17 -23.81 0.46 -38.97
CA SER A 17 -23.67 -0.79 -38.22
C SER A 17 -24.09 -0.62 -36.75
N GLN A 18 -23.60 0.43 -36.08
CA GLN A 18 -23.89 0.66 -34.66
C GLN A 18 -25.33 1.10 -34.41
N PHE A 19 -25.93 1.93 -35.27
CA PHE A 19 -27.35 2.29 -35.15
C PHE A 19 -28.26 1.09 -35.39
N SER A 20 -27.90 0.20 -36.33
CA SER A 20 -28.61 -1.09 -36.51
C SER A 20 -28.54 -1.96 -35.25
N PHE A 21 -27.37 -2.00 -34.59
CA PHE A 21 -27.21 -2.66 -33.30
C PHE A 21 -28.06 -2.02 -32.19
N LEU A 22 -28.01 -0.69 -32.04
CA LEU A 22 -28.81 0.06 -31.06
C LEU A 22 -30.31 -0.17 -31.28
N ARG A 23 -30.77 -0.17 -32.53
CA ARG A 23 -32.17 -0.46 -32.86
C ARG A 23 -32.59 -1.85 -32.40
N THR A 24 -31.71 -2.84 -32.58
CA THR A 24 -31.96 -4.21 -32.13
C THR A 24 -31.99 -4.29 -30.61
N LYS A 25 -31.02 -3.66 -29.93
CA LYS A 25 -30.90 -3.61 -28.48
C LYS A 25 -32.10 -2.90 -27.81
N TYR A 26 -32.52 -1.79 -28.37
CA TYR A 26 -33.60 -0.92 -27.87
C TYR A 26 -34.90 -1.05 -28.67
N ARG A 27 -35.16 -2.24 -29.24
CA ARG A 27 -36.32 -2.50 -30.11
C ARG A 27 -37.65 -2.07 -29.49
N ASN A 28 -37.80 -2.22 -28.18
CA ASN A 28 -39.04 -1.91 -27.48
C ASN A 28 -39.30 -0.41 -27.36
N THR A 29 -38.26 0.42 -27.16
CA THR A 29 -38.39 1.87 -27.03
C THR A 29 -38.41 2.56 -28.39
N LEU A 30 -37.69 2.01 -29.37
CA LEU A 30 -37.61 2.53 -30.75
C LEU A 30 -38.72 2.01 -31.68
N ARG A 31 -39.69 1.22 -31.18
CA ARG A 31 -40.78 0.67 -32.02
C ARG A 31 -41.68 1.72 -32.67
N TYR A 32 -41.70 2.92 -32.11
CA TYR A 32 -42.50 4.06 -32.60
C TYR A 32 -41.73 4.92 -33.60
N GLU A 33 -40.42 4.70 -33.72
CA GLU A 33 -39.58 5.37 -34.71
C GLU A 33 -39.71 4.71 -36.08
N GLY A 34 -39.39 5.46 -37.14
CA GLY A 34 -39.48 4.98 -38.53
C GLY A 34 -38.60 3.73 -38.80
N PRO A 35 -38.88 2.97 -39.89
CA PRO A 35 -38.09 1.79 -40.28
C PRO A 35 -36.63 2.09 -40.57
N CYS A 36 -36.28 3.36 -40.77
CA CYS A 36 -34.93 3.83 -41.03
C CYS A 36 -34.43 4.76 -39.91
N TRP A 37 -34.73 4.49 -38.63
CA TRP A 37 -34.13 5.24 -37.52
C TRP A 37 -32.65 4.88 -37.34
N PRO A 38 -31.74 5.87 -37.22
CA PRO A 38 -31.98 7.29 -37.48
C PRO A 38 -31.98 7.61 -38.99
N GLU A 39 -32.66 8.69 -39.38
CA GLU A 39 -32.73 9.09 -40.79
C GLU A 39 -31.33 9.27 -41.41
N GLU A 40 -31.19 8.92 -42.69
CA GLU A 40 -29.92 9.01 -43.43
C GLU A 40 -29.30 10.41 -43.37
N ARG A 41 -30.14 11.46 -43.43
CA ARG A 41 -29.75 12.86 -43.22
C ARG A 41 -28.99 13.06 -41.90
N VAL A 42 -29.43 12.43 -40.81
CA VAL A 42 -28.82 12.57 -39.48
C VAL A 42 -27.46 11.88 -39.48
N ILE A 43 -27.36 10.70 -40.10
CA ILE A 43 -26.08 9.99 -40.23
C ILE A 43 -25.08 10.83 -41.04
N ASN A 44 -25.48 11.35 -42.21
CA ASN A 44 -24.62 12.17 -43.06
C ASN A 44 -24.09 13.42 -42.34
N GLU A 45 -24.93 14.05 -41.53
CA GLU A 45 -24.51 15.20 -40.74
C GLU A 45 -23.53 14.81 -39.63
N LEU A 46 -23.75 13.69 -38.93
CA LEU A 46 -22.80 13.17 -37.94
C LEU A 46 -21.46 12.80 -38.58
N VAL A 47 -21.46 12.20 -39.77
CA VAL A 47 -20.24 11.88 -40.54
C VAL A 47 -19.48 13.15 -40.88
N ARG A 48 -20.19 14.18 -41.37
CA ARG A 48 -19.58 15.49 -41.67
C ARG A 48 -18.97 16.12 -40.43
N ARG A 49 -19.67 16.09 -39.29
CA ARG A 49 -19.19 16.63 -38.01
C ARG A 49 -18.01 15.85 -37.42
N ALA A 50 -17.89 14.57 -37.73
CA ALA A 50 -16.80 13.75 -37.24
C ALA A 50 -15.43 14.21 -37.80
N ASP A 51 -15.40 14.83 -38.99
CA ASP A 51 -14.18 15.33 -39.63
C ASP A 51 -13.04 14.28 -39.65
N GLY A 52 -13.38 13.04 -40.04
CA GLY A 52 -12.45 11.91 -40.04
C GLY A 52 -12.07 11.33 -38.67
N GLN A 53 -12.62 11.83 -37.56
CA GLN A 53 -12.29 11.40 -36.20
C GLN A 53 -13.19 10.24 -35.75
N ILE A 54 -12.72 9.00 -35.86
CA ILE A 54 -13.48 7.82 -35.41
C ILE A 54 -13.85 7.86 -33.91
N VAL A 55 -13.02 8.52 -33.08
CA VAL A 55 -13.30 8.70 -31.64
C VAL A 55 -14.59 9.49 -31.41
N PHE A 56 -14.91 10.46 -32.26
CA PHE A 56 -16.16 11.20 -32.20
C PHE A 56 -17.34 10.24 -32.43
N ALA A 57 -17.29 9.45 -33.49
CA ALA A 57 -18.36 8.51 -33.83
C ALA A 57 -18.57 7.46 -32.73
N ALA A 58 -17.48 6.89 -32.21
CA ALA A 58 -17.55 5.94 -31.09
C ALA A 58 -18.14 6.57 -29.82
N THR A 59 -17.79 7.83 -29.52
CA THR A 59 -18.31 8.54 -28.34
C THR A 59 -19.80 8.85 -28.49
N VAL A 60 -20.26 9.25 -29.69
CA VAL A 60 -21.70 9.46 -29.97
C VAL A 60 -22.49 8.18 -29.74
N ILE A 61 -22.04 7.06 -30.30
CA ILE A 61 -22.72 5.76 -30.11
C ILE A 61 -22.76 5.37 -28.64
N ARG A 62 -21.64 5.49 -27.91
CA ARG A 62 -21.60 5.17 -26.48
C ARG A 62 -22.48 6.09 -25.64
N TYR A 63 -22.60 7.38 -26.00
CA TYR A 63 -23.48 8.33 -25.32
C TYR A 63 -24.97 8.01 -25.51
N ILE A 64 -25.34 7.50 -26.69
CA ILE A 64 -26.71 7.05 -26.97
C ILE A 64 -27.00 5.71 -26.29
N ASP A 65 -25.99 4.84 -26.16
CA ASP A 65 -26.11 3.51 -25.59
C ASP A 65 -26.21 3.49 -24.05
N THR A 66 -27.28 4.05 -23.50
CA THR A 66 -27.55 4.09 -22.06
C THR A 66 -28.88 3.42 -21.70
N ARG A 67 -28.99 2.93 -20.46
CA ARG A 67 -30.21 2.33 -19.93
C ARG A 67 -31.17 3.34 -19.30
N ASP A 68 -30.69 4.53 -18.95
CA ASP A 68 -31.43 5.48 -18.13
C ASP A 68 -32.25 6.48 -18.96
N GLU A 69 -31.98 6.60 -20.25
CA GLU A 69 -32.60 7.57 -21.15
C GLU A 69 -32.95 6.92 -22.49
N LEU A 70 -33.89 7.53 -23.22
CA LEU A 70 -34.34 7.00 -24.51
C LEU A 70 -33.29 7.29 -25.61
N PRO A 71 -32.88 6.30 -26.43
CA PRO A 71 -31.87 6.50 -27.46
C PRO A 71 -32.21 7.63 -28.45
N GLN A 72 -33.48 7.78 -28.81
CA GLN A 72 -33.96 8.84 -29.69
C GLN A 72 -33.83 10.24 -29.07
N GLU A 73 -34.01 10.38 -27.75
CA GLU A 73 -33.86 11.67 -27.05
C GLU A 73 -32.39 12.05 -26.91
N ARG A 74 -31.53 11.07 -26.63
CA ARG A 74 -30.06 11.24 -26.63
C ARG A 74 -29.55 11.66 -27.99
N LEU A 75 -29.99 10.99 -29.06
CA LEU A 75 -29.61 11.35 -30.42
C LEU A 75 -30.10 12.75 -30.79
N ALA A 76 -31.35 13.10 -30.45
CA ALA A 76 -31.87 14.45 -30.67
C ALA A 76 -31.05 15.51 -29.91
N THR A 77 -30.58 15.20 -28.70
CA THR A 77 -29.70 16.08 -27.93
C THR A 77 -28.35 16.28 -28.63
N VAL A 78 -27.72 15.20 -29.11
CA VAL A 78 -26.46 15.28 -29.88
C VAL A 78 -26.67 16.10 -31.15
N HIS A 79 -27.74 15.85 -31.89
CA HIS A 79 -28.07 16.58 -33.11
C HIS A 79 -28.28 18.08 -32.83
N ARG A 80 -29.06 18.44 -31.80
CA ARG A 80 -29.29 19.85 -31.45
C ARG A 80 -27.98 20.59 -31.12
N VAL A 81 -27.19 20.01 -30.22
CA VAL A 81 -25.94 20.62 -29.73
C VAL A 81 -24.90 20.73 -30.84
N LEU A 82 -24.81 19.71 -31.69
CA LEU A 82 -23.76 19.63 -32.69
C LEU A 82 -24.17 20.17 -34.04
N VAL A 83 -25.45 20.43 -34.33
CA VAL A 83 -25.90 20.80 -35.69
C VAL A 83 -26.69 22.10 -35.70
N GLU A 84 -27.55 22.33 -34.70
CA GLU A 84 -28.56 23.38 -34.73
C GLU A 84 -28.12 24.64 -33.97
N ASP A 85 -27.44 24.51 -32.82
CA ASP A 85 -27.08 25.63 -31.94
C ASP A 85 -25.81 26.38 -32.37
N GLY A 86 -25.74 26.85 -33.63
CA GLY A 86 -24.63 27.68 -34.13
C GLY A 86 -23.27 26.97 -34.15
N ALA A 87 -23.27 25.63 -34.10
CA ALA A 87 -22.09 24.81 -33.96
C ALA A 87 -21.09 24.90 -35.13
N GLU A 88 -21.45 25.50 -36.27
CA GLU A 88 -20.51 25.80 -37.36
C GLU A 88 -19.67 27.07 -37.10
N GLU A 89 -20.14 27.96 -36.22
CA GLU A 89 -19.44 29.18 -35.81
C GLU A 89 -18.65 28.97 -34.50
N SER A 90 -18.78 27.78 -33.89
CA SER A 90 -18.07 27.44 -32.66
C SER A 90 -16.56 27.35 -32.91
N PRO A 91 -15.71 28.02 -32.09
CA PRO A 91 -14.26 27.86 -32.18
C PRO A 91 -13.79 26.48 -31.70
N TYR A 92 -14.68 25.67 -31.13
CA TYR A 92 -14.38 24.35 -30.58
C TYR A 92 -14.66 23.23 -31.59
N SER A 93 -13.86 22.17 -31.52
CA SER A 93 -14.08 20.98 -32.35
C SER A 93 -15.43 20.31 -32.00
N ALA A 94 -16.02 19.58 -32.94
CA ALA A 94 -17.24 18.80 -32.67
C ALA A 94 -17.07 17.80 -31.52
N LEU A 95 -15.85 17.27 -31.35
CA LEU A 95 -15.49 16.40 -30.24
C LEU A 95 -15.50 17.14 -28.89
N ASP A 96 -14.98 18.36 -28.83
CA ASP A 96 -14.99 19.18 -27.61
C ASP A 96 -16.42 19.56 -27.21
N MET A 97 -17.26 19.91 -28.19
CA MET A 97 -18.69 20.15 -27.95
C MET A 97 -19.39 18.91 -27.41
N LEU A 98 -19.08 17.73 -27.94
CA LEU A 98 -19.61 16.47 -27.44
C LEU A 98 -19.15 16.18 -26.01
N TYR A 99 -17.88 16.42 -25.67
CA TYR A 99 -17.38 16.28 -24.30
C TYR A 99 -18.04 17.27 -23.34
N CYS A 100 -18.19 18.53 -23.72
CA CYS A 100 -18.95 19.52 -22.95
C CYS A 100 -20.40 19.06 -22.71
N GLN A 101 -21.04 18.48 -23.72
CA GLN A 101 -22.40 17.97 -23.59
C GLN A 101 -22.48 16.79 -22.61
N ILE A 102 -21.53 15.85 -22.68
CA ILE A 102 -21.45 14.73 -21.74
C ILE A 102 -21.26 15.22 -20.31
N LEU A 103 -20.32 16.15 -20.09
CA LEU A 103 -20.03 16.72 -18.78
C LEU A 103 -21.18 17.56 -18.23
N SER A 104 -22.00 18.17 -19.10
CA SER A 104 -23.20 18.92 -18.68
C SER A 104 -24.26 18.06 -17.98
N THR A 105 -24.22 16.73 -18.19
CA THR A 105 -25.13 15.80 -17.48
C THR A 105 -24.79 15.67 -16.00
N CYS A 106 -23.57 16.06 -15.58
CA CYS A 106 -23.11 16.02 -14.20
C CYS A 106 -23.59 17.26 -13.41
N ARG A 107 -24.67 17.11 -12.63
CA ARG A 107 -25.29 18.21 -11.85
C ARG A 107 -24.45 18.81 -10.72
N LYS A 108 -23.36 18.15 -10.32
CA LYS A 108 -22.51 18.52 -9.16
C LYS A 108 -21.05 18.46 -9.54
N TRP A 109 -20.62 19.40 -10.38
CA TRP A 109 -19.28 19.44 -10.93
C TRP A 109 -18.19 19.44 -9.84
N GLU A 110 -18.45 20.13 -8.72
CA GLU A 110 -17.58 20.17 -7.54
C GLU A 110 -17.29 18.80 -6.92
N LYS A 111 -18.15 17.80 -7.17
CA LYS A 111 -17.94 16.41 -6.75
C LYS A 111 -17.33 15.54 -7.85
N VAL A 112 -17.56 15.89 -9.11
CA VAL A 112 -17.07 15.15 -10.27
C VAL A 112 -15.61 15.46 -10.55
N GLN A 113 -15.25 16.74 -10.48
CA GLN A 113 -13.93 17.24 -10.81
C GLN A 113 -12.82 16.57 -9.97
N PRO A 114 -12.93 16.40 -8.64
CA PRO A 114 -11.88 15.71 -7.87
C PRO A 114 -11.65 14.26 -8.31
N ILE A 115 -12.73 13.54 -8.68
CA ILE A 115 -12.62 12.17 -9.18
C ILE A 115 -11.91 12.17 -10.55
N LEU A 116 -12.30 13.06 -11.46
CA LEU A 116 -11.64 13.18 -12.76
C LEU A 116 -10.19 13.62 -12.62
N ARG A 117 -9.85 14.51 -11.67
CA ARG A 117 -8.46 14.89 -11.36
C ARG A 117 -7.61 13.67 -11.02
N LEU A 118 -8.12 12.76 -10.19
CA LEU A 118 -7.42 11.50 -9.88
C LEU A 118 -7.27 10.60 -11.12
N LEU A 119 -8.29 10.52 -11.98
CA LEU A 119 -8.22 9.71 -13.20
C LEU A 119 -7.24 10.25 -14.25
N VAL A 120 -7.15 11.57 -14.44
CA VAL A 120 -6.23 12.20 -15.40
C VAL A 120 -4.79 12.32 -14.87
N THR A 121 -4.60 12.20 -13.56
CA THR A 121 -3.27 12.23 -12.93
C THR A 121 -2.59 10.86 -13.10
N PRO A 122 -1.41 10.80 -13.72
CA PRO A 122 -0.61 9.59 -13.76
C PRO A 122 -0.25 9.14 -12.34
N TYR A 123 -0.38 7.84 -12.06
CA TYR A 123 0.14 7.30 -10.82
C TYR A 123 1.67 7.40 -10.85
N SER A 124 2.23 8.26 -10.01
CA SER A 124 3.67 8.39 -9.82
C SER A 124 3.93 8.43 -8.32
N PHE A 125 4.41 7.33 -7.76
CA PHE A 125 5.09 7.43 -6.48
C PHE A 125 6.35 8.26 -6.70
N PRO A 126 6.59 9.32 -5.92
CA PRO A 126 7.89 9.97 -5.96
C PRO A 126 8.92 8.92 -5.56
N ASP A 127 10.11 8.92 -6.18
CA ASP A 127 11.21 7.98 -5.91
C ASP A 127 11.45 7.85 -4.39
N ILE A 128 10.76 6.90 -3.77
CA ILE A 128 11.14 6.38 -2.47
C ILE A 128 12.24 5.40 -2.86
N ASP A 129 13.49 5.81 -2.65
CA ASP A 129 14.77 5.18 -3.03
C ASP A 129 14.88 3.64 -2.81
N TYR A 130 13.87 2.97 -2.25
CA TYR A 130 14.00 1.63 -1.65
C TYR A 130 12.85 0.64 -1.89
N THR A 131 11.84 0.93 -2.71
CA THR A 131 10.73 -0.04 -2.90
C THR A 131 10.64 -0.50 -4.34
N ASP A 132 10.84 -1.81 -4.56
CA ASP A 132 10.40 -2.51 -5.77
C ASP A 132 8.87 -2.39 -5.85
N HIS A 133 8.38 -1.33 -6.49
CA HIS A 133 6.97 -1.00 -6.62
C HIS A 133 6.16 -2.02 -7.45
N ARG A 134 6.76 -3.14 -7.87
CA ARG A 134 6.10 -4.18 -8.66
C ARG A 134 5.06 -5.00 -7.91
N GLY A 135 4.80 -4.73 -6.62
CA GLY A 135 4.06 -5.64 -5.75
C GLY A 135 2.84 -5.12 -5.00
N THR A 136 2.46 -3.83 -5.06
CA THR A 136 1.37 -3.36 -4.19
C THR A 136 0.01 -3.92 -4.57
N GLY A 137 -0.22 -4.40 -5.81
CA GLY A 137 -1.46 -5.07 -6.22
C GLY A 137 -2.74 -4.22 -6.16
N VAL A 138 -2.68 -3.03 -5.54
CA VAL A 138 -3.80 -2.11 -5.37
C VAL A 138 -4.03 -1.33 -6.66
N LEU A 139 -5.27 -1.37 -7.11
CA LEU A 139 -5.77 -0.63 -8.27
C LEU A 139 -6.21 0.78 -7.82
N TRP A 140 -5.37 1.77 -8.09
CA TRP A 140 -5.50 3.13 -7.55
C TRP A 140 -6.64 3.95 -8.14
N ARG A 141 -7.19 3.51 -9.25
CA ARG A 141 -8.31 4.14 -9.95
C ARG A 141 -9.59 3.32 -9.83
N SER A 142 -9.63 2.36 -8.91
CA SER A 142 -10.84 1.61 -8.62
C SER A 142 -11.90 2.48 -7.94
N LEU A 143 -13.16 2.07 -8.02
CA LEU A 143 -14.26 2.80 -7.38
C LEU A 143 -14.06 2.84 -5.86
N ALA A 144 -13.63 1.72 -5.27
CA ALA A 144 -13.32 1.61 -3.86
C ALA A 144 -12.18 2.56 -3.46
N MET A 145 -11.10 2.63 -4.24
CA MET A 145 -9.97 3.50 -3.93
C MET A 145 -10.32 4.98 -4.10
N LEU A 146 -10.97 5.36 -5.20
CA LEU A 146 -11.41 6.74 -5.44
C LEU A 146 -12.33 7.24 -4.32
N ALA A 147 -13.23 6.37 -3.83
CA ALA A 147 -14.09 6.66 -2.70
C ALA A 147 -13.29 6.92 -1.41
N ARG A 148 -12.31 6.07 -1.11
CA ARG A 148 -11.44 6.21 0.06
C ARG A 148 -10.59 7.48 0.00
N LEU A 149 -9.96 7.76 -1.14
CA LEU A 149 -9.10 8.94 -1.35
C LEU A 149 -9.85 10.26 -1.19
N LEU A 150 -11.12 10.30 -1.61
CA LEU A 150 -11.95 11.51 -1.57
C LEU A 150 -12.91 11.56 -0.38
N ASN A 151 -12.84 10.57 0.53
CA ASN A 151 -13.77 10.42 1.65
C ASN A 151 -15.25 10.45 1.20
N LEU A 152 -15.56 9.70 0.14
CA LEU A 152 -16.88 9.52 -0.43
C LEU A 152 -17.36 8.09 -0.20
N ARG A 153 -18.66 7.85 -0.36
CA ARG A 153 -19.18 6.47 -0.46
C ARG A 153 -19.00 5.93 -1.88
N VAL A 154 -18.75 4.63 -2.02
CA VAL A 154 -18.51 4.00 -3.32
C VAL A 154 -19.69 4.22 -4.27
N GLU A 155 -20.92 4.16 -3.76
CA GLU A 155 -22.13 4.39 -4.56
C GLU A 155 -22.22 5.84 -5.05
N GLN A 156 -21.67 6.81 -4.30
CA GLN A 156 -21.61 8.20 -4.74
C GLN A 156 -20.63 8.36 -5.90
N VAL A 157 -19.47 7.71 -5.85
CA VAL A 157 -18.49 7.70 -6.95
C VAL A 157 -19.11 7.04 -8.17
N ARG A 158 -19.72 5.86 -8.00
CA ARG A 158 -20.39 5.12 -9.08
C ARG A 158 -21.45 5.96 -9.79
N VAL A 159 -22.40 6.54 -9.05
CA VAL A 159 -23.49 7.38 -9.62
C VAL A 159 -22.94 8.60 -10.36
N VAL A 160 -21.79 9.15 -9.94
CA VAL A 160 -21.15 10.25 -10.63
C VAL A 160 -20.53 9.78 -11.94
N LEU A 161 -19.79 8.67 -11.92
CA LEU A 161 -19.06 8.16 -13.08
C LEU A 161 -19.98 7.52 -14.12
N GLU A 162 -21.10 6.91 -13.73
CA GLU A 162 -22.07 6.30 -14.67
C GLU A 162 -22.61 7.31 -15.70
N ARG A 163 -22.73 8.58 -15.32
CA ARG A 163 -23.08 9.66 -16.27
C ARG A 163 -22.04 9.90 -17.36
N LEU A 164 -20.82 9.43 -17.13
CA LEU A 164 -19.67 9.55 -18.01
C LEU A 164 -19.32 8.22 -18.72
N HIS A 165 -20.23 7.25 -18.75
CA HIS A 165 -20.03 5.94 -19.42
C HIS A 165 -19.59 6.05 -20.89
N SER A 166 -19.93 7.15 -21.57
CA SER A 166 -19.51 7.38 -22.95
C SER A 166 -17.99 7.59 -23.09
N VAL A 167 -17.35 8.10 -22.05
CA VAL A 167 -15.91 8.46 -22.02
C VAL A 167 -15.10 7.69 -20.98
N LEU A 168 -15.77 6.93 -20.11
CA LEU A 168 -15.16 6.06 -19.10
C LEU A 168 -15.56 4.60 -19.31
N LEU A 169 -14.63 3.69 -19.04
CA LEU A 169 -14.90 2.27 -18.82
C LEU A 169 -14.99 2.06 -17.31
N ILE A 170 -16.19 1.72 -16.85
CA ILE A 170 -16.50 1.50 -15.44
C ILE A 170 -16.74 0.00 -15.29
N PRO A 171 -15.98 -0.69 -14.43
CA PRO A 171 -16.18 -2.11 -14.21
C PRO A 171 -17.57 -2.45 -13.66
N ASP A 172 -18.18 -3.48 -14.27
CA ASP A 172 -19.46 -4.04 -13.83
C ASP A 172 -19.22 -5.09 -12.74
N GLY A 173 -19.80 -4.89 -11.56
CA GLY A 173 -19.83 -5.89 -10.48
C GLY A 173 -18.55 -6.07 -9.67
N ASP A 174 -17.44 -5.47 -10.07
CA ASP A 174 -16.17 -5.48 -9.31
C ASP A 174 -15.73 -4.03 -9.03
N GLU A 175 -15.84 -3.61 -7.77
CA GLU A 175 -15.52 -2.23 -7.35
C GLU A 175 -14.02 -1.98 -7.15
N ASP A 176 -13.23 -3.06 -7.15
CA ASP A 176 -11.79 -3.03 -6.99
C ASP A 176 -11.05 -2.94 -8.32
N MET A 177 -11.74 -3.10 -9.45
CA MET A 177 -11.18 -2.91 -10.77
C MET A 177 -11.05 -1.42 -11.15
N ASP A 178 -9.99 -1.09 -11.88
CA ASP A 178 -9.68 0.28 -12.28
C ASP A 178 -10.73 0.85 -13.26
N VAL A 179 -11.16 2.09 -12.98
CA VAL A 179 -11.86 2.92 -13.96
C VAL A 179 -10.83 3.47 -14.95
N THR A 180 -11.11 3.33 -16.24
CA THR A 180 -10.22 3.83 -17.30
C THR A 180 -10.92 4.83 -18.20
N ILE A 181 -10.16 5.83 -18.65
CA ILE A 181 -10.62 6.78 -19.67
C ILE A 181 -10.55 6.07 -21.04
N VAL A 182 -11.64 6.08 -21.78
CA VAL A 182 -11.79 5.34 -23.06
C VAL A 182 -10.75 5.78 -24.09
N HIS A 183 -10.45 7.08 -24.14
CA HIS A 183 -9.53 7.63 -25.13
C HIS A 183 -8.77 8.86 -24.60
N GLY A 184 -7.49 8.97 -24.99
CA GLY A 184 -6.59 10.04 -24.52
C GLY A 184 -7.06 11.45 -24.85
N SER A 185 -7.80 11.65 -25.94
CA SER A 185 -8.33 12.98 -26.32
C SER A 185 -9.30 13.57 -25.30
N PHE A 186 -9.97 12.75 -24.49
CA PHE A 186 -10.79 13.24 -23.38
C PHE A 186 -9.92 13.79 -22.25
N THR A 187 -8.82 13.10 -21.91
CA THR A 187 -7.82 13.58 -20.96
C THR A 187 -7.19 14.90 -21.43
N GLU A 188 -6.82 14.99 -22.71
CA GLU A 188 -6.27 16.21 -23.32
C GLU A 188 -7.27 17.37 -23.25
N PHE A 189 -8.54 17.11 -23.57
CA PHE A 189 -9.61 18.09 -23.45
C PHE A 189 -9.75 18.60 -22.02
N LEU A 190 -9.83 17.70 -21.03
CA LEU A 190 -9.99 18.06 -19.62
C LEU A 190 -8.85 18.92 -19.08
N ILE A 191 -7.60 18.64 -19.48
CA ILE A 191 -6.41 19.37 -19.01
C ILE A 191 -6.23 20.70 -19.74
N ASP A 192 -6.85 20.90 -20.91
CA ASP A 192 -6.78 22.17 -21.63
C ASP A 192 -7.90 23.11 -21.17
N SER A 193 -7.54 24.19 -20.46
CA SER A 193 -8.51 25.16 -19.91
C SER A 193 -9.23 25.98 -20.98
N VAL A 194 -8.62 26.17 -22.16
CA VAL A 194 -9.25 26.90 -23.27
C VAL A 194 -10.35 26.04 -23.88
N ARG A 195 -10.08 24.74 -24.07
CA ARG A 195 -11.03 23.77 -24.65
C ARG A 195 -12.17 23.40 -23.69
N SER A 196 -11.85 23.14 -22.43
CA SER A 196 -12.82 22.62 -21.45
C SER A 196 -13.57 23.69 -20.64
N GLY A 197 -13.10 24.95 -20.64
CA GLY A 197 -13.77 26.06 -19.97
C GLY A 197 -14.01 25.78 -18.49
N HIS A 198 -15.27 25.84 -18.04
CA HIS A 198 -15.63 25.57 -16.64
C HIS A 198 -15.48 24.09 -16.23
N TYR A 199 -15.30 23.18 -17.19
CA TYR A 199 -15.00 21.77 -16.93
C TYR A 199 -13.50 21.47 -16.85
N HIS A 200 -12.65 22.50 -16.83
CA HIS A 200 -11.22 22.31 -16.73
C HIS A 200 -10.82 21.49 -15.50
N THR A 201 -10.05 20.44 -15.73
CA THR A 201 -9.63 19.45 -14.73
C THR A 201 -8.12 19.26 -14.85
N PRO A 202 -7.32 20.12 -14.21
CA PRO A 202 -5.87 20.01 -14.25
C PRO A 202 -5.40 18.76 -13.49
N LYS A 203 -4.31 18.15 -13.97
CA LYS A 203 -3.59 17.12 -13.22
C LYS A 203 -3.24 17.62 -11.82
N MET A 204 -3.23 16.72 -10.86
CA MET A 204 -2.69 17.04 -9.54
C MET A 204 -1.19 17.29 -9.66
N SER A 205 -0.70 18.29 -8.95
CA SER A 205 0.73 18.42 -8.68
C SER A 205 1.20 17.24 -7.82
N GLN A 206 2.50 16.97 -7.82
CA GLN A 206 3.08 15.93 -6.97
C GLN A 206 2.73 16.14 -5.49
N SER A 207 2.79 17.40 -5.03
CA SER A 207 2.46 17.82 -3.67
C SER A 207 1.00 17.52 -3.31
N GLU A 208 0.04 17.91 -4.16
CA GLU A 208 -1.39 17.59 -3.95
C GLU A 208 -1.66 16.08 -3.94
N TYR A 209 -0.99 15.35 -4.83
CA TYR A 209 -1.15 13.90 -4.93
C TYR A 209 -0.61 13.19 -3.68
N CYS A 210 0.59 13.57 -3.23
CA CYS A 210 1.19 13.08 -2.00
C CYS A 210 0.35 13.44 -0.76
N ASP A 211 -0.27 14.62 -0.72
CA ASP A 211 -1.17 15.01 0.36
C ASP A 211 -2.38 14.07 0.45
N CYS A 212 -3.03 13.82 -0.68
CA CYS A 212 -4.18 12.92 -0.77
C CYS A 212 -3.82 11.49 -0.32
N LEU A 213 -2.70 10.95 -0.83
CA LEU A 213 -2.22 9.62 -0.47
C LEU A 213 -1.83 9.52 1.00
N ALA A 214 -1.04 10.47 1.51
CA ALA A 214 -0.61 10.47 2.91
C ALA A 214 -1.81 10.58 3.86
N THR A 215 -2.78 11.44 3.54
CA THR A 215 -4.01 11.60 4.31
C THR A 215 -4.81 10.29 4.36
N PHE A 216 -5.01 9.63 3.22
CA PHE A 216 -5.66 8.33 3.16
C PHE A 216 -4.92 7.29 4.01
N SER A 217 -3.61 7.18 3.84
CA SER A 217 -2.78 6.23 4.57
C SER A 217 -2.87 6.44 6.08
N LEU A 218 -2.72 7.69 6.55
CA LEU A 218 -2.80 8.03 7.97
C LEU A 218 -4.18 7.73 8.57
N ARG A 219 -5.27 8.04 7.85
CA ARG A 219 -6.64 7.73 8.29
C ARG A 219 -6.87 6.23 8.40
N MET A 220 -6.39 5.46 7.41
CA MET A 220 -6.52 4.02 7.46
C MET A 220 -5.70 3.42 8.62
N LEU A 221 -4.49 3.90 8.86
CA LEU A 221 -3.69 3.47 10.02
C LEU A 221 -4.35 3.86 11.34
N TYR A 222 -5.04 5.01 11.41
CA TYR A 222 -5.80 5.42 12.57
C TYR A 222 -6.95 4.46 12.91
N ASP A 223 -7.64 3.88 11.91
CA ASP A 223 -8.67 2.86 12.15
C ASP A 223 -8.13 1.63 12.89
N PHE A 224 -6.87 1.28 12.65
CA PHE A 224 -6.17 0.23 13.40
C PHE A 224 -5.84 0.72 14.82
N THR A 225 -5.31 1.93 14.97
CA THR A 225 -5.06 2.53 16.29
C THR A 225 -6.30 2.49 17.19
N GLN A 226 -7.49 2.70 16.61
CA GLN A 226 -8.75 2.63 17.35
C GLN A 226 -9.07 1.25 17.93
N CYS A 227 -8.50 0.14 17.45
CA CYS A 227 -8.70 -1.18 18.06
C CYS A 227 -7.43 -1.74 18.71
N TYR A 228 -6.34 -0.96 18.75
CA TYR A 228 -5.07 -1.43 19.24
C TYR A 228 -5.10 -1.67 20.75
N PRO A 229 -4.80 -2.88 21.25
CA PRO A 229 -5.03 -3.22 22.66
C PRO A 229 -4.28 -2.32 23.66
N PRO A 230 -3.04 -1.88 23.36
CA PRO A 230 -2.32 -0.93 24.20
C PRO A 230 -2.90 0.50 24.29
N SER A 231 -3.57 0.98 23.23
CA SER A 231 -4.03 2.37 23.11
C SER A 231 -5.54 2.54 23.41
N TYR A 232 -6.25 1.46 23.75
CA TYR A 232 -7.70 1.46 23.90
C TYR A 232 -8.15 1.94 25.30
N HIS A 233 -8.70 3.15 25.38
CA HIS A 233 -9.15 3.80 26.62
C HIS A 233 -10.51 3.32 27.18
N ALA A 234 -11.10 2.24 26.66
CA ALA A 234 -12.42 1.75 27.10
C ALA A 234 -12.32 0.71 28.25
N PRO A 235 -13.37 0.54 29.08
CA PRO A 235 -13.41 -0.47 30.16
C PRO A 235 -13.52 -1.94 29.69
N GLN A 236 -13.10 -2.24 28.46
CA GLN A 236 -13.11 -3.59 27.89
C GLN A 236 -11.86 -4.38 28.31
N SER A 237 -11.98 -5.70 28.40
CA SER A 237 -10.84 -6.56 28.73
C SER A 237 -9.79 -6.52 27.61
N PHE A 238 -8.50 -6.64 27.95
CA PHE A 238 -7.39 -6.72 26.97
C PHE A 238 -7.67 -7.75 25.86
N THR A 239 -8.30 -8.88 26.22
CA THR A 239 -8.69 -9.96 25.30
C THR A 239 -9.70 -9.51 24.25
N GLU A 240 -10.67 -8.67 24.62
CA GLU A 240 -11.65 -8.13 23.66
C GLU A 240 -10.99 -7.18 22.66
N ALA A 241 -10.13 -6.28 23.14
CA ALA A 241 -9.40 -5.37 22.27
C ALA A 241 -8.48 -6.14 21.30
N LEU A 242 -7.77 -7.15 21.81
CA LEU A 242 -6.93 -8.02 20.99
C LEU A 242 -7.73 -8.76 19.92
N SER A 243 -8.90 -9.32 20.28
CA SER A 243 -9.77 -9.99 19.30
C SER A 243 -10.27 -9.04 18.22
N LYS A 244 -10.56 -7.78 18.56
CA LYS A 244 -10.98 -6.77 17.57
C LYS A 244 -9.85 -6.40 16.63
N TRP A 245 -8.65 -6.20 17.17
CA TRP A 245 -7.44 -5.93 16.38
C TRP A 245 -7.15 -7.06 15.39
N ASP A 246 -7.11 -8.31 15.87
CA ASP A 246 -6.88 -9.49 15.03
C ASP A 246 -7.93 -9.62 13.93
N HIS A 247 -9.20 -9.40 14.28
CA HIS A 247 -10.29 -9.45 13.32
C HIS A 247 -10.14 -8.38 12.24
N LYS A 248 -9.82 -7.14 12.64
CA LYS A 248 -9.63 -6.01 11.72
C LYS A 248 -8.46 -6.25 10.76
N ILE A 249 -7.34 -6.77 11.26
CA ILE A 249 -6.20 -7.19 10.44
C ILE A 249 -6.60 -8.27 9.44
N SER A 250 -7.38 -9.26 9.87
CA SER A 250 -7.75 -10.40 9.04
C SER A 250 -8.80 -10.06 7.97
N GLU A 251 -9.68 -9.10 8.25
CA GLU A 251 -10.75 -8.66 7.34
C GLU A 251 -10.24 -7.65 6.29
N THR A 252 -9.20 -6.88 6.63
CA THR A 252 -8.67 -5.85 5.72
C THR A 252 -7.71 -6.46 4.72
N ASP A 253 -7.85 -6.07 3.44
CA ASP A 253 -6.95 -6.50 2.38
C ASP A 253 -5.48 -6.18 2.71
N ALA A 254 -4.61 -7.19 2.60
CA ALA A 254 -3.20 -7.09 2.98
C ALA A 254 -2.40 -6.12 2.10
N CYS A 255 -2.76 -6.03 0.82
CA CYS A 255 -2.17 -5.09 -0.13
C CYS A 255 -2.58 -3.65 0.23
N LEU A 256 -3.81 -3.45 0.69
CA LEU A 256 -4.27 -2.17 1.20
C LEU A 256 -3.50 -1.76 2.46
N ILE A 257 -3.30 -2.68 3.42
CA ILE A 257 -2.49 -2.42 4.62
C ILE A 257 -1.08 -1.99 4.24
N ARG A 258 -0.39 -2.78 3.40
CA ARG A 258 0.97 -2.45 2.91
C ARG A 258 1.01 -1.06 2.28
N THR A 259 0.02 -0.75 1.45
CA THR A 259 -0.11 0.55 0.79
C THR A 259 -0.18 1.72 1.78
N ALA A 260 -0.92 1.60 2.89
CA ALA A 260 -0.92 2.68 3.88
C ALA A 260 0.40 2.77 4.65
N LEU A 261 1.03 1.63 4.97
CA LEU A 261 2.33 1.59 5.63
C LEU A 261 3.44 2.21 4.79
N GLU A 262 3.32 2.16 3.46
CA GLU A 262 4.21 2.88 2.53
C GLU A 262 3.82 4.36 2.36
N GLY A 263 2.52 4.67 2.35
CA GLY A 263 2.04 5.99 1.95
C GLY A 263 2.10 7.08 3.02
N TRP A 264 2.11 6.76 4.32
CA TRP A 264 2.09 7.79 5.38
C TRP A 264 3.32 8.71 5.37
N VAL A 265 4.48 8.21 4.92
CA VAL A 265 5.71 9.01 4.78
C VAL A 265 5.68 9.97 3.60
N LEU A 266 4.67 9.89 2.70
CA LEU A 266 4.52 10.83 1.59
C LEU A 266 4.23 12.26 2.04
N CYS A 267 3.80 12.46 3.30
CA CYS A 267 3.60 13.80 3.87
C CYS A 267 4.82 14.71 3.68
N ARG A 268 6.04 14.16 3.71
CA ARG A 268 7.31 14.90 3.52
C ARG A 268 7.48 15.52 2.12
N ALA A 269 6.72 15.06 1.14
CA ALA A 269 6.73 15.57 -0.23
C ALA A 269 5.62 16.63 -0.47
N VAL A 270 4.94 17.05 0.61
CA VAL A 270 3.84 18.02 0.54
C VAL A 270 4.36 19.40 0.93
N ASP A 271 4.33 20.32 -0.02
CA ASP A 271 4.78 21.71 0.17
C ASP A 271 3.84 22.48 1.12
N CYS A 272 2.53 22.30 0.95
CA CYS A 272 1.48 22.99 1.69
C CYS A 272 0.44 21.98 2.20
N PRO A 273 0.63 21.42 3.42
CA PRO A 273 -0.26 20.40 3.96
C PRO A 273 -1.71 20.87 4.08
N SER A 274 -2.64 20.04 3.61
CA SER A 274 -4.07 20.26 3.77
C SER A 274 -4.49 20.18 5.24
N ALA A 275 -5.64 20.77 5.58
CA ALA A 275 -6.20 20.66 6.92
C ALA A 275 -6.48 19.21 7.31
N ASP A 276 -6.93 18.40 6.35
CA ASP A 276 -7.19 16.98 6.50
C ASP A 276 -5.91 16.19 6.80
N LEU A 277 -4.82 16.48 6.08
CA LEU A 277 -3.51 15.88 6.34
C LEU A 277 -3.02 16.23 7.74
N LEU A 278 -3.08 17.51 8.12
CA LEU A 278 -2.63 17.98 9.43
C LEU A 278 -3.45 17.37 10.58
N GLU A 279 -4.76 17.18 10.38
CA GLU A 279 -5.62 16.46 11.33
C GLU A 279 -5.21 14.98 11.43
N ALA A 280 -5.04 14.29 10.30
CA ALA A 280 -4.64 12.88 10.29
C ALA A 280 -3.24 12.66 10.92
N LEU A 281 -2.32 13.60 10.73
CA LEU A 281 -1.01 13.59 11.40
C LEU A 281 -1.14 13.71 12.92
N SER A 282 -2.09 14.51 13.41
CA SER A 282 -2.29 14.74 14.84
C SER A 282 -2.73 13.49 15.61
N THR A 283 -3.42 12.57 14.92
CA THR A 283 -3.94 11.31 15.48
C THR A 283 -3.00 10.12 15.31
N PHE A 284 -1.84 10.31 14.68
CA PHE A 284 -0.89 9.25 14.42
C PHE A 284 -0.28 8.70 15.73
N ASP A 285 -0.33 7.37 15.86
CA ASP A 285 0.24 6.59 16.95
C ASP A 285 1.28 5.60 16.38
N PRO A 286 2.58 5.72 16.74
CA PRO A 286 3.62 4.84 16.20
C PRO A 286 3.54 3.39 16.67
N PHE A 287 2.91 3.09 17.81
CA PHE A 287 2.88 1.73 18.37
C PHE A 287 2.10 0.72 17.48
N PRO A 288 0.82 0.96 17.13
CA PRO A 288 0.08 0.09 16.22
C PRO A 288 0.70 0.04 14.83
N VAL A 289 1.25 1.16 14.35
CA VAL A 289 1.89 1.22 13.03
C VAL A 289 3.14 0.34 13.00
N MET A 290 3.99 0.40 14.03
CA MET A 290 5.15 -0.48 14.14
C MET A 290 4.74 -1.95 14.26
N ALA A 291 3.68 -2.27 14.99
CA ALA A 291 3.13 -3.63 15.05
C ALA A 291 2.71 -4.13 13.66
N LEU A 292 2.01 -3.29 12.88
CA LEU A 292 1.61 -3.62 11.52
C LEU A 292 2.81 -3.79 10.58
N ILE A 293 3.84 -2.93 10.68
CA ILE A 293 5.08 -3.08 9.91
C ILE A 293 5.71 -4.44 10.17
N ILE A 294 5.86 -4.84 11.44
CA ILE A 294 6.45 -6.14 11.80
C ILE A 294 5.63 -7.29 11.23
N VAL A 295 4.29 -7.19 11.23
CA VAL A 295 3.41 -8.26 10.73
C VAL A 295 3.41 -8.38 9.20
N PHE A 296 3.38 -7.25 8.49
CA PHE A 296 3.08 -7.23 7.05
C PHE A 296 4.30 -7.08 6.15
N ASP A 297 5.39 -6.47 6.63
CA ASP A 297 6.55 -6.23 5.77
C ASP A 297 7.84 -5.87 6.53
N PRO A 298 8.80 -6.81 6.62
CA PRO A 298 10.15 -6.54 7.13
C PRO A 298 10.87 -5.42 6.40
N CYS A 299 10.68 -5.29 5.08
CA CYS A 299 11.37 -4.31 4.27
C CYS A 299 10.85 -2.88 4.52
N LEU A 300 9.63 -2.72 5.04
CA LEU A 300 9.09 -1.41 5.42
C LEU A 300 9.65 -0.89 6.76
N ARG A 301 10.31 -1.73 7.57
CA ARG A 301 11.00 -1.28 8.81
C ARG A 301 12.03 -0.18 8.49
N ASN A 302 12.65 -0.29 7.32
CA ASN A 302 13.60 0.66 6.77
C ASN A 302 13.00 2.05 6.50
N ILE A 303 11.76 2.09 5.99
CA ILE A 303 11.05 3.34 5.71
C ILE A 303 10.85 4.16 6.99
N PHE A 304 10.61 3.47 8.12
CA PHE A 304 10.45 4.10 9.41
C PHE A 304 11.71 4.90 9.78
N HIS A 305 12.92 4.37 9.55
CA HIS A 305 14.18 4.99 9.97
C HIS A 305 14.83 5.95 8.95
N CYS A 306 14.86 5.61 7.66
CA CYS A 306 15.71 6.26 6.64
C CYS A 306 15.49 7.76 6.40
N ASN A 307 14.45 8.35 6.98
CA ASN A 307 13.98 9.65 6.55
C ASN A 307 13.61 10.60 7.69
N PHE A 308 14.01 10.30 8.94
CA PHE A 308 13.73 11.19 10.08
C PHE A 308 14.29 12.59 9.88
N SER A 309 15.53 12.74 9.41
CA SER A 309 16.13 14.04 9.16
C SER A 309 15.30 14.87 8.16
N ARG A 310 14.86 14.25 7.06
CA ARG A 310 13.99 14.87 6.06
C ARG A 310 12.61 15.19 6.63
N LEU A 311 12.04 14.29 7.43
CA LEU A 311 10.73 14.48 8.07
C LEU A 311 10.75 15.66 9.05
N TYR A 312 11.81 15.79 9.84
CA TYR A 312 12.01 16.90 10.76
C TYR A 312 12.18 18.23 10.04
N GLN A 313 13.00 18.25 8.99
CA GLN A 313 13.18 19.43 8.14
C GLN A 313 11.85 19.87 7.53
N TRP A 314 11.08 18.93 6.98
CA TRP A 314 9.75 19.18 6.45
C TRP A 314 8.79 19.68 7.53
N ALA A 315 8.67 18.99 8.66
CA ALA A 315 7.76 19.38 9.74
C ALA A 315 8.05 20.80 10.23
N ASN A 316 9.33 21.15 10.36
CA ASN A 316 9.75 22.52 10.70
C ASN A 316 9.43 23.54 9.61
N SER A 317 9.54 23.18 8.32
CA SER A 317 9.21 24.09 7.23
C SER A 317 7.72 24.39 7.10
N THR A 318 6.84 23.51 7.60
CA THR A 318 5.38 23.75 7.58
C THR A 318 4.94 24.89 8.51
N GLY A 319 5.67 25.11 9.61
CA GLY A 319 5.26 26.03 10.68
C GLY A 319 4.01 25.59 11.49
N ASP A 320 3.46 24.39 11.27
CA ASP A 320 2.28 23.88 11.98
C ASP A 320 2.66 22.96 13.15
N LEU A 321 2.05 23.21 14.32
CA LEU A 321 2.33 22.46 15.55
C LEU A 321 1.93 20.98 15.46
N ARG A 322 0.97 20.61 14.62
CA ARG A 322 0.52 19.22 14.42
C ARG A 322 1.57 18.42 13.66
N ALA A 323 2.14 19.00 12.60
CA ALA A 323 3.24 18.39 11.86
C ALA A 323 4.49 18.24 12.75
N TYR A 324 4.83 19.27 13.52
CA TYR A 324 5.92 19.18 14.49
C TYR A 324 5.66 18.13 15.59
N GLY A 325 4.43 18.10 16.14
CA GLY A 325 4.02 17.12 17.14
C GLY A 325 4.09 15.69 16.61
N PHE A 326 3.75 15.48 15.34
CA PHE A 326 3.90 14.19 14.66
C PHE A 326 5.37 13.75 14.56
N ALA A 327 6.26 14.60 14.04
CA ALA A 327 7.69 14.29 13.98
C ALA A 327 8.24 13.96 15.38
N ARG A 328 7.89 14.79 16.38
CA ARG A 328 8.30 14.62 17.78
C ARG A 328 7.82 13.30 18.40
N ARG A 329 6.59 12.86 18.12
CA ARG A 329 6.10 11.56 18.60
C ARG A 329 6.95 10.41 18.08
N LEU A 330 7.38 10.48 16.82
CA LEU A 330 8.24 9.45 16.25
C LEU A 330 9.65 9.44 16.86
N GLU A 331 10.27 10.61 17.06
CA GLU A 331 11.60 10.69 17.72
C GLU A 331 11.56 10.20 19.16
N LEU A 332 10.47 10.44 19.89
CA LEU A 332 10.32 9.93 21.25
C LEU A 332 10.06 8.42 21.31
N PHE A 333 9.58 7.83 20.21
CA PHE A 333 9.28 6.41 20.10
C PHE A 333 10.55 5.57 19.82
N LEU A 334 11.47 6.07 18.98
CA LEU A 334 12.66 5.34 18.55
C LEU A 334 13.67 4.91 19.61
N PRO A 335 13.88 5.62 20.74
CA PRO A 335 14.97 5.27 21.66
C PRO A 335 14.72 3.97 22.43
N GLU A 336 13.47 3.71 22.80
CA GLU A 336 13.10 2.54 23.59
C GLU A 336 11.61 2.20 23.41
N PHE A 337 11.32 0.94 23.13
CA PHE A 337 9.98 0.37 23.20
C PHE A 337 10.06 -1.11 23.56
N ARG A 338 8.94 -1.72 23.91
CA ARG A 338 8.89 -3.15 24.28
C ARG A 338 8.07 -3.93 23.29
N VAL A 339 8.45 -5.18 23.05
CA VAL A 339 7.69 -6.14 22.26
C VAL A 339 7.08 -7.18 23.18
N ALA A 340 5.79 -7.42 23.06
CA ALA A 340 5.08 -8.48 23.76
C ALA A 340 4.73 -9.60 22.79
N PHE A 341 5.15 -10.81 23.14
CA PHE A 341 4.91 -12.04 22.40
C PHE A 341 3.80 -12.85 23.05
N ARG A 342 2.95 -13.46 22.23
CA ARG A 342 1.90 -14.36 22.71
C ARG A 342 2.47 -15.55 23.49
N PRO A 343 1.71 -16.14 24.44
CA PRO A 343 2.17 -17.25 25.29
C PRO A 343 2.63 -18.51 24.55
N ARG A 344 2.25 -18.66 23.27
CA ARG A 344 2.61 -19.81 22.43
C ARG A 344 3.98 -19.69 21.76
N THR A 345 4.64 -18.54 21.88
CA THR A 345 5.95 -18.30 21.28
C THR A 345 7.04 -18.94 22.15
N SER A 346 7.89 -19.79 21.56
CA SER A 346 8.99 -20.42 22.30
C SER A 346 10.04 -19.39 22.70
N ALA A 347 10.75 -19.61 23.81
CA ALA A 347 11.81 -18.70 24.27
C ALA A 347 12.89 -18.45 23.20
N ASN A 348 13.22 -19.47 22.41
CA ASN A 348 14.14 -19.35 21.27
C ASN A 348 13.57 -18.42 20.19
N ALA A 349 12.29 -18.56 19.83
CA ALA A 349 11.64 -17.69 18.86
C ALA A 349 11.54 -16.24 19.36
N VAL A 350 11.23 -16.03 20.64
CA VAL A 350 11.21 -14.69 21.27
C VAL A 350 12.56 -14.00 21.14
N PHE A 351 13.65 -14.70 21.49
CA PHE A 351 15.01 -14.15 21.42
C PHE A 351 15.36 -13.70 19.99
N TRP A 352 15.20 -14.59 19.00
CA TRP A 352 15.56 -14.28 17.62
C TRP A 352 14.68 -13.23 16.97
N GLN A 353 13.37 -13.24 17.23
CA GLN A 353 12.47 -12.20 16.72
C GLN A 353 12.76 -10.84 17.36
N SER A 354 13.10 -10.79 18.65
CA SER A 354 13.52 -9.54 19.31
C SER A 354 14.80 -8.99 18.70
N LEU A 355 15.79 -9.88 18.47
CA LEU A 355 17.07 -9.54 17.86
C LEU A 355 16.90 -8.99 16.43
N ASP A 356 16.07 -9.65 15.62
CA ASP A 356 15.77 -9.24 14.25
C ASP A 356 15.09 -7.86 14.20
N ILE A 357 14.11 -7.63 15.07
CA ILE A 357 13.43 -6.32 15.17
C ILE A 357 14.44 -5.24 15.59
N GLU A 358 15.32 -5.51 16.56
CA GLU A 358 16.34 -4.55 17.00
C GLU A 358 17.35 -4.23 15.90
N MET A 359 17.87 -5.23 15.20
CA MET A 359 18.81 -4.98 14.10
C MET A 359 18.15 -4.17 12.98
N ASP A 360 16.91 -4.47 12.62
CA ASP A 360 16.22 -3.73 11.55
C ASP A 360 15.87 -2.29 11.93
N VAL A 361 15.56 -2.03 13.19
CA VAL A 361 15.21 -0.68 13.64
C VAL A 361 16.43 0.23 13.75
N TRP A 362 17.59 -0.29 14.19
CA TRP A 362 18.76 0.53 14.51
C TRP A 362 20.01 0.28 13.61
N HIS A 363 20.07 -0.79 12.81
CA HIS A 363 21.23 -1.17 11.97
C HIS A 363 20.85 -1.45 10.50
N HIS A 364 20.25 -0.44 9.87
CA HIS A 364 19.66 -0.46 8.52
C HIS A 364 20.60 -0.86 7.35
N GLU A 365 21.90 -0.53 7.41
CA GLU A 365 22.81 -0.73 6.26
C GLU A 365 23.13 -2.20 5.96
N VAL A 366 22.91 -3.11 6.92
CA VAL A 366 23.31 -4.53 6.79
C VAL A 366 22.17 -5.40 6.24
N THR A 367 20.91 -5.01 6.45
CA THR A 367 19.72 -5.78 6.08
C THR A 367 19.22 -5.53 4.66
N LEU A 368 19.59 -4.40 4.04
CA LEU A 368 19.24 -4.02 2.66
C LEU A 368 19.73 -5.00 1.56
N CYS A 369 20.71 -5.85 1.84
CA CYS A 369 21.41 -6.63 0.81
C CYS A 369 21.27 -8.15 0.95
N GLY A 370 20.21 -8.67 1.58
CA GLY A 370 20.12 -10.12 1.86
C GLY A 370 21.36 -10.63 2.61
N GLY A 371 21.88 -9.78 3.50
CA GLY A 371 23.31 -9.68 3.78
C GLY A 371 23.86 -10.72 4.74
N TYR A 372 23.07 -11.65 5.27
CA TYR A 372 23.55 -12.69 6.18
C TYR A 372 23.34 -14.09 5.60
N ASP A 373 24.34 -14.96 5.76
CA ASP A 373 24.15 -16.39 5.51
C ASP A 373 23.30 -16.99 6.64
N TRP A 374 21.98 -16.93 6.45
CA TRP A 374 21.00 -17.44 7.42
C TRP A 374 21.08 -18.96 7.58
N GLU A 375 21.60 -19.66 6.57
CA GLU A 375 21.85 -21.09 6.62
C GLU A 375 23.01 -21.38 7.58
N LEU A 376 24.12 -20.63 7.47
CA LEU A 376 25.24 -20.70 8.39
C LEU A 376 24.83 -20.29 9.81
N LEU A 377 24.18 -19.14 10.00
CA LEU A 377 23.63 -18.73 11.30
C LEU A 377 22.75 -19.84 11.89
N SER A 378 21.90 -20.49 11.08
CA SER A 378 21.00 -21.53 11.60
C SER A 378 21.68 -22.77 12.18
N GLN A 379 22.90 -23.06 11.72
CA GLN A 379 23.70 -24.19 12.19
C GLN A 379 24.38 -23.90 13.56
N ILE A 380 24.64 -22.62 13.87
CA ILE A 380 25.30 -22.17 15.09
C ILE A 380 24.30 -22.05 16.24
N SER A 381 23.17 -21.40 15.96
CA SER A 381 22.34 -20.79 16.99
C SER A 381 21.03 -21.55 17.30
N LEU A 382 20.87 -22.77 16.79
CA LEU A 382 19.62 -23.54 16.90
C LEU A 382 18.41 -22.80 16.28
N LEU A 383 18.61 -22.06 15.17
CA LEU A 383 17.49 -21.40 14.49
C LEU A 383 16.54 -22.45 13.87
N PRO A 384 15.22 -22.20 13.85
CA PRO A 384 14.33 -22.95 12.99
C PRO A 384 14.72 -22.72 11.52
N ARG A 385 14.83 -23.79 10.71
CA ARG A 385 15.08 -23.73 9.25
C ARG A 385 14.06 -22.89 8.46
N GLN A 386 12.95 -22.50 9.10
CA GLN A 386 11.93 -21.62 8.55
C GLN A 386 11.73 -20.46 9.53
N TYR A 387 12.50 -19.39 9.35
CA TYR A 387 12.27 -18.13 10.04
C TYR A 387 10.90 -17.60 9.65
N THR A 388 9.95 -17.61 10.58
CA THR A 388 8.63 -17.01 10.37
C THR A 388 8.62 -15.67 11.10
N ILE A 389 8.47 -14.59 10.33
CA ILE A 389 8.28 -13.22 10.82
C ILE A 389 7.21 -13.25 11.91
N ALA A 390 7.41 -12.46 12.97
CA ALA A 390 6.52 -12.41 14.11
C ALA A 390 5.11 -11.94 13.71
N LYS A 391 4.20 -12.87 13.43
CA LYS A 391 2.80 -12.55 13.06
C LYS A 391 1.93 -12.14 14.24
N ASP A 392 2.46 -12.24 15.45
CA ASP A 392 1.69 -12.22 16.71
C ASP A 392 2.39 -11.40 17.81
N VAL A 393 2.77 -10.17 17.50
CA VAL A 393 3.42 -9.26 18.47
C VAL A 393 2.61 -7.99 18.72
N LEU A 394 2.79 -7.43 19.92
CA LEU A 394 2.34 -6.08 20.26
C LEU A 394 3.55 -5.22 20.64
N ILE A 395 3.54 -3.98 20.19
CA ILE A 395 4.49 -2.93 20.57
C ILE A 395 3.90 -2.12 21.73
N LEU A 396 4.67 -1.98 22.80
CA LEU A 396 4.28 -1.30 24.03
C LEU A 396 5.23 -0.12 24.31
N PRO A 397 4.75 0.92 25.00
CA PRO A 397 5.62 2.00 25.49
C PRO A 397 6.62 1.50 26.55
N PRO A 398 7.67 2.27 26.86
CA PRO A 398 8.61 1.97 27.96
C PRO A 398 7.92 1.78 29.32
N GLU A 399 8.55 1.02 30.22
CA GLU A 399 8.04 0.75 31.58
C GLU A 399 7.83 1.99 32.44
N SER A 400 8.57 3.07 32.17
CA SER A 400 8.51 4.33 32.91
C SER A 400 7.35 5.24 32.52
N SER A 401 6.60 4.90 31.46
CA SER A 401 5.38 5.62 31.10
C SER A 401 4.29 5.28 32.12
N ASP A 402 3.57 6.29 32.64
CA ASP A 402 2.45 6.20 33.61
C ASP A 402 1.24 5.33 33.14
N SER A 403 1.41 4.57 32.06
CA SER A 403 0.45 3.70 31.43
C SER A 403 0.21 2.46 32.32
N SER A 404 -0.96 2.42 32.98
CA SER A 404 -1.48 1.31 33.80
C SER A 404 -1.80 0.04 32.99
N MET A 405 -0.93 -0.33 32.06
CA MET A 405 -1.20 -1.32 31.03
C MET A 405 -0.71 -2.70 31.48
N MET A 406 -1.64 -3.52 31.96
CA MET A 406 -1.35 -4.89 32.37
C MET A 406 -1.55 -5.83 31.17
N VAL A 407 -0.49 -6.04 30.40
CA VAL A 407 -0.43 -7.21 29.51
C VAL A 407 -0.60 -8.47 30.38
N PRO A 408 -1.38 -9.48 29.94
CA PRO A 408 -1.54 -10.72 30.68
C PRO A 408 -0.18 -11.35 31.04
N LYS A 409 -0.08 -11.92 32.25
CA LYS A 409 1.19 -12.42 32.82
C LYS A 409 1.84 -13.56 32.03
N ASP A 410 1.06 -14.24 31.21
CA ASP A 410 1.48 -15.35 30.36
C ASP A 410 2.16 -14.89 29.05
N TRP A 411 2.14 -13.59 28.75
CA TRP A 411 2.88 -13.02 27.63
C TRP A 411 4.34 -12.77 28.01
N VAL A 412 5.23 -12.98 27.04
CA VAL A 412 6.65 -12.66 27.20
C VAL A 412 6.89 -11.25 26.69
N VAL A 413 7.37 -10.36 27.55
CA VAL A 413 7.67 -8.96 27.20
C VAL A 413 9.17 -8.75 27.19
N VAL A 414 9.70 -8.22 26.09
CA VAL A 414 11.13 -7.96 25.89
C VAL A 414 11.32 -6.46 25.61
N PRO A 415 12.16 -5.75 26.39
CA PRO A 415 12.56 -4.39 26.04
C PRO A 415 13.53 -4.40 24.86
N LEU A 416 13.22 -3.61 23.84
CA LEU A 416 14.09 -3.43 22.68
C LEU A 416 14.87 -2.13 22.81
N THR A 417 16.19 -2.21 22.61
CA THR A 417 17.08 -1.06 22.78
C THR A 417 18.15 -1.01 21.69
N GLU A 418 18.60 0.20 21.36
CA GLU A 418 19.77 0.41 20.49
C GLU A 418 21.03 -0.33 21.00
N SER A 419 21.21 -0.41 22.32
CA SER A 419 22.34 -1.13 22.91
C SER A 419 22.31 -2.62 22.59
N ASN A 420 21.14 -3.25 22.63
CA ASN A 420 20.99 -4.64 22.27
C ASN A 420 21.19 -4.84 20.77
N ALA A 421 20.65 -3.94 19.94
CA ALA A 421 20.86 -3.93 18.50
C ALA A 421 22.36 -3.84 18.13
N ASN A 422 23.13 -3.01 18.85
CA ASN A 422 24.59 -2.90 18.68
C ASN A 422 25.32 -4.21 19.02
N ILE A 423 24.87 -4.93 20.05
CA ILE A 423 25.42 -6.24 20.41
C ILE A 423 25.08 -7.26 19.31
N ALA A 424 23.81 -7.28 18.88
CA ALA A 424 23.32 -8.14 17.81
C ALA A 424 24.12 -7.97 16.51
N ASN A 425 24.31 -6.72 16.08
CA ASN A 425 25.04 -6.42 14.86
C ASN A 425 26.49 -6.93 14.93
N ARG A 426 27.19 -6.76 16.07
CA ARG A 426 28.55 -7.32 16.27
C ARG A 426 28.58 -8.84 16.25
N LEU A 427 27.54 -9.51 16.74
CA LEU A 427 27.41 -10.97 16.70
C LEU A 427 27.19 -11.47 15.27
N CYS A 428 26.41 -10.73 14.49
CA CYS A 428 26.02 -11.10 13.13
C CYS A 428 27.01 -10.64 12.05
N GLU A 429 27.84 -9.62 12.32
CA GLU A 429 28.87 -9.07 11.41
C GLU A 429 29.78 -10.13 10.74
N PRO A 430 30.23 -11.19 11.45
CA PRO A 430 31.05 -12.23 10.83
C PRO A 430 30.33 -13.03 9.74
N PHE A 431 28.99 -13.07 9.76
CA PHE A 431 28.16 -13.89 8.89
C PHE A 431 27.64 -13.13 7.66
N THR A 432 28.26 -12.01 7.34
CA THR A 432 27.82 -11.16 6.23
C THR A 432 28.31 -11.67 4.86
N TYR A 433 27.41 -11.78 3.88
CA TYR A 433 27.62 -12.40 2.56
C TYR A 433 28.73 -11.73 1.71
N PHE A 434 29.16 -10.52 2.09
CA PHE A 434 30.16 -9.72 1.36
C PHE A 434 31.62 -10.01 1.74
N LYS A 435 31.91 -10.90 2.69
CA LYS A 435 33.30 -11.35 2.94
C LYS A 435 33.68 -12.48 1.96
N THR A 436 34.59 -12.17 1.05
CA THR A 436 35.14 -13.03 -0.01
C THR A 436 35.53 -14.45 0.42
N THR A 437 35.42 -15.38 -0.55
CA THR A 437 35.52 -16.86 -0.59
C THR A 437 36.73 -17.56 0.08
N THR A 438 37.37 -16.98 1.09
CA THR A 438 38.51 -17.57 1.84
C THR A 438 38.21 -17.84 3.32
N ALA A 439 36.94 -17.86 3.74
CA ALA A 439 36.54 -17.96 5.16
C ALA A 439 36.04 -19.36 5.63
N LEU A 440 35.89 -20.35 4.75
CA LEU A 440 35.21 -21.62 5.05
C LEU A 440 35.89 -22.54 6.10
N LEU A 441 37.16 -22.31 6.46
CA LEU A 441 37.89 -23.09 7.48
C LEU A 441 38.02 -22.36 8.84
N VAL A 442 37.91 -21.03 8.85
CA VAL A 442 37.96 -20.22 10.08
C VAL A 442 36.57 -20.12 10.72
N GLU A 443 35.51 -20.24 9.91
CA GLU A 443 34.12 -20.20 10.36
C GLU A 443 33.79 -21.31 11.37
N GLY A 444 34.19 -22.57 11.15
CA GLY A 444 33.84 -23.68 12.06
C GLY A 444 34.35 -23.53 13.50
N LEU A 445 35.54 -22.96 13.71
CA LEU A 445 36.10 -22.71 15.05
C LEU A 445 35.50 -21.46 15.70
N LEU A 446 35.21 -20.41 14.91
CA LEU A 446 34.54 -19.19 15.38
C LEU A 446 33.08 -19.47 15.78
N VAL A 447 32.42 -20.34 15.01
CA VAL A 447 31.06 -20.87 15.25
C VAL A 447 30.97 -21.54 16.61
N ASP A 448 31.90 -22.46 16.93
CA ASP A 448 31.89 -23.17 18.20
C ASP A 448 32.20 -22.22 19.38
N ASP A 449 33.15 -21.29 19.26
CA ASP A 449 33.44 -20.31 20.31
C ASP A 449 32.24 -19.37 20.57
N ILE A 450 31.54 -18.90 19.53
CA ILE A 450 30.33 -18.07 19.67
C ILE A 450 29.18 -18.87 20.30
N LYS A 451 29.00 -20.13 19.88
CA LYS A 451 27.95 -21.05 20.34
C LYS A 451 28.10 -21.41 21.82
N TYR A 452 29.32 -21.70 22.27
CA TYR A 452 29.57 -22.17 23.63
C TYR A 452 29.89 -21.04 24.63
N GLY A 453 30.50 -19.93 24.21
CA GLY A 453 30.88 -18.83 25.10
C GLY A 453 29.89 -17.68 25.16
N THR A 454 29.46 -17.18 24.00
CA THR A 454 28.79 -15.86 23.90
C THR A 454 27.27 -15.97 23.95
N CYS A 455 26.66 -16.93 23.26
CA CYS A 455 25.20 -17.11 23.28
C CYS A 455 24.66 -17.58 24.64
N ASN A 456 25.39 -18.46 25.36
CA ASN A 456 24.98 -18.90 26.70
C ASN A 456 25.08 -17.77 27.74
N SER A 457 26.15 -16.98 27.71
CA SER A 457 26.32 -15.83 28.62
C SER A 457 25.31 -14.71 28.37
N ILE A 458 24.94 -14.48 27.10
CA ILE A 458 23.96 -13.46 26.71
C ILE A 458 22.53 -13.89 27.03
N SER A 459 22.16 -15.14 26.76
CA SER A 459 20.83 -15.66 27.08
C SER A 459 20.54 -15.67 28.58
N GLU A 460 21.54 -16.00 29.42
CA GLU A 460 21.41 -15.91 30.88
C GLU A 460 21.25 -14.44 31.34
N GLY A 461 22.04 -13.49 30.81
CA GLY A 461 21.96 -12.08 31.19
C GLY A 461 20.76 -11.29 30.63
N TRP A 462 20.23 -11.70 29.48
CA TRP A 462 19.04 -11.10 28.85
C TRP A 462 17.74 -11.54 29.54
N ILE A 463 17.68 -12.78 30.02
CA ILE A 463 16.52 -13.34 30.74
C ILE A 463 16.56 -12.96 32.24
N GLU A 464 17.74 -12.87 32.87
CA GLU A 464 17.82 -12.49 34.29
C GLU A 464 17.43 -11.03 34.59
N LYS A 465 17.51 -10.11 33.60
CA LYS A 465 17.08 -8.71 33.80
C LYS A 465 15.56 -8.56 33.88
N THR A 466 14.78 -9.47 33.29
CA THR A 466 13.32 -9.45 33.34
C THR A 466 12.75 -10.13 34.58
N ASP A 467 13.53 -10.91 35.34
CA ASP A 467 13.00 -11.80 36.39
C ASP A 467 13.24 -11.35 37.84
N ARG A 468 13.78 -10.15 38.10
CA ARG A 468 14.01 -9.67 39.49
C ARG A 468 12.79 -9.08 40.19
N ARG A 469 11.57 -9.24 39.66
CA ARG A 469 10.34 -8.85 40.37
C ARG A 469 9.18 -9.85 40.28
N THR A 470 9.45 -11.16 40.27
CA THR A 470 8.42 -12.14 40.65
C THR A 470 9.06 -13.43 41.17
N PRO A 471 8.80 -13.86 42.42
CA PRO A 471 9.38 -15.10 42.91
C PRO A 471 8.58 -16.30 42.39
N GLY A 472 9.21 -17.08 41.51
CA GLY A 472 8.87 -18.48 41.31
C GLY A 472 8.76 -18.88 39.85
N THR A 473 9.83 -19.44 39.29
CA THR A 473 9.89 -20.82 38.76
C THR A 473 11.35 -21.15 38.46
N ARG A 474 11.97 -22.10 39.18
CA ARG A 474 13.29 -22.65 38.86
C ARG A 474 13.15 -23.66 37.73
N VAL A 475 13.94 -23.54 36.65
CA VAL A 475 14.20 -24.69 35.76
C VAL A 475 15.69 -24.77 35.42
N PHE A 476 16.19 -26.01 35.48
CA PHE A 476 17.53 -26.55 35.16
C PHE A 476 18.60 -26.53 36.27
N ALA A 477 18.51 -27.53 37.14
CA ALA A 477 19.67 -28.09 37.81
C ALA A 477 20.38 -29.10 36.88
N SER A 478 21.67 -28.89 36.68
CA SER A 478 22.59 -29.76 35.94
C SER A 478 22.79 -31.09 36.65
N GLY A 479 22.59 -32.20 35.94
CA GLY A 479 22.98 -33.53 36.39
C GLY A 479 24.47 -33.75 36.12
N ARG A 480 25.30 -33.67 37.16
CA ARG A 480 26.58 -34.39 37.19
C ARG A 480 26.30 -35.82 37.62
N ASN A 481 26.83 -36.79 36.88
CA ASN A 481 27.31 -38.03 37.47
C ASN A 481 28.58 -38.47 36.73
N SER A 482 29.64 -38.49 37.50
CA SER A 482 30.93 -39.14 37.32
C SER A 482 30.78 -40.66 37.20
N ASP A 483 31.59 -41.31 36.35
CA ASP A 483 32.57 -42.25 36.90
C ASP A 483 33.75 -42.55 35.95
N PRO A 484 34.96 -42.84 36.48
CA PRO A 484 36.18 -43.05 35.72
C PRO A 484 36.66 -44.51 35.77
N THR A 485 36.84 -45.18 34.62
CA THR A 485 37.63 -46.44 34.59
C THR A 485 38.37 -46.64 33.26
N SER A 486 39.70 -46.54 33.35
CA SER A 486 40.70 -47.42 32.72
C SER A 486 40.67 -47.64 31.20
N SER A 487 41.52 -46.90 30.47
CA SER A 487 42.17 -47.39 29.25
C SER A 487 43.63 -47.76 29.52
N ARG A 488 43.91 -49.08 29.53
CA ARG A 488 45.24 -49.66 29.38
C ARG A 488 45.64 -49.62 27.91
N LEU A 489 46.85 -49.12 27.67
CA LEU A 489 47.87 -49.61 26.73
C LEU A 489 47.45 -50.01 25.31
N HIS A 490 47.93 -49.22 24.35
CA HIS A 490 48.25 -49.62 22.99
C HIS A 490 49.12 -50.88 22.93
N THR A 491 48.71 -51.84 22.11
CA THR A 491 49.63 -52.68 21.33
C THR A 491 49.02 -52.96 19.95
N SER A 492 49.67 -52.42 18.93
CA SER A 492 50.03 -53.02 17.64
C SER A 492 49.08 -54.03 16.97
N ALA A 493 48.62 -53.70 15.76
CA ALA A 493 48.96 -54.46 14.54
C ALA A 493 48.28 -53.83 13.32
N ASP A 494 49.09 -53.29 12.41
CA ASP A 494 48.72 -53.02 11.03
C ASP A 494 48.83 -54.32 10.19
N ASN A 495 47.98 -54.36 9.17
CA ASN A 495 47.85 -55.37 8.12
C ASN A 495 49.16 -55.67 7.37
N ALA A 496 49.35 -56.92 6.91
CA ALA A 496 49.33 -57.27 5.48
C ALA A 496 49.93 -58.66 5.15
N MET A 497 49.22 -59.35 4.25
CA MET A 497 49.69 -60.22 3.15
C MET A 497 50.38 -61.56 3.46
N GLU A 498 49.59 -62.63 3.36
CA GLU A 498 50.00 -63.88 2.70
C GLU A 498 49.83 -63.70 1.18
N THR A 499 50.91 -63.95 0.41
CA THR A 499 50.88 -64.87 -0.74
C THR A 499 52.32 -65.20 -1.15
N SER A 500 52.63 -66.50 -1.04
CA SER A 500 53.72 -67.27 -1.68
C SER A 500 55.14 -67.14 -1.15
#